data_AF-F3ZNP0-F1
#
_entry.id   AF-F3ZNP0-F1
#
_cell.length_a   1.000
_cell.length_b   1.000
_cell.length_c   1.000
_cell.angle_alpha   90.00
_cell.angle_beta   90.00
_cell.angle_gamma   90.00
#
_symmetry.space_group_name_H-M   'P 1'
#
loop_
_entity.id
_entity.type
_entity.pdbx_description
1 polymer ?
#
loop_
_entity_poly.entity_id
_entity_poly.type
_entity_poly.pdbx_seq_one_letter_code
_entity_poly.pdbx_strand_id
1 'polypeptide(L)' 'MIPKRRKPLSNFQIVCIILMWAILMTIIISGTPTLDGPVILSLIIATLLVFIPVYKALSRRNK' A
#
# COMPACT_ATOMS: atom_id res chain seq x y z
N MET A 1 2.51 20.92 -24.80
CA MET A 1 1.31 20.42 -24.08
C MET A 1 1.51 18.94 -23.79
N ILE A 2 1.96 18.57 -22.59
CA ILE A 2 2.34 17.17 -22.26
C ILE A 2 1.06 16.44 -21.83
N PRO A 3 0.61 15.38 -22.53
CA PRO A 3 -0.57 14.64 -22.10
C PRO A 3 -0.23 13.94 -20.77
N LYS A 4 -0.81 14.47 -19.69
CA LYS A 4 -0.80 13.88 -18.34
C LYS A 4 -1.56 12.57 -18.40
N ARG A 5 -0.88 11.50 -18.86
CA ARG A 5 -1.38 10.14 -18.88
C ARG A 5 -1.59 9.70 -17.44
N ARG A 6 -2.77 10.01 -16.89
CA ARG A 6 -3.33 9.36 -15.71
C ARG A 6 -3.64 7.91 -16.09
N LYS A 7 -2.59 7.10 -16.27
CA LYS A 7 -2.74 5.67 -16.44
C LYS A 7 -3.37 5.15 -15.15
N PRO A 8 -4.53 4.48 -15.21
CA PRO A 8 -5.07 3.83 -14.03
C PRO A 8 -4.01 2.85 -13.53
N LEU A 9 -3.65 2.94 -12.25
CA LEU A 9 -2.67 2.04 -11.65
C LEU A 9 -3.05 0.60 -11.98
N SER A 10 -2.16 -0.11 -12.67
CA SER A 10 -2.37 -1.50 -13.05
C SER A 10 -2.46 -2.35 -11.79
N ASN A 11 -3.26 -3.43 -11.79
CA ASN A 11 -3.43 -4.31 -10.63
C ASN A 11 -2.07 -4.76 -10.06
N PHE A 12 -1.08 -5.01 -10.93
CA PHE A 12 0.28 -5.35 -10.53
C PHE A 12 1.00 -4.24 -9.75
N GLN A 13 0.70 -2.98 -10.06
CA GLN A 13 1.30 -1.82 -9.39
C GLN A 13 0.82 -1.73 -7.94
N ILE A 14 -0.46 -2.03 -7.70
CA ILE A 14 -1.05 -2.11 -6.36
C ILE A 14 -0.43 -3.27 -5.57
N VAL A 15 -0.34 -4.45 -6.18
CA VAL A 15 0.31 -5.62 -5.57
C VAL A 15 1.78 -5.34 -5.22
N CYS A 16 2.50 -4.66 -6.11
CA CYS A 16 3.89 -4.25 -5.88
C CYS A 16 4.01 -3.27 -4.69
N ILE A 17 3.10 -2.29 -4.59
CA ILE A 17 3.06 -1.34 -3.45
C ILE A 17 2.79 -2.08 -2.13
N ILE A 18 1.88 -3.06 -2.10
CA ILE A 18 1.61 -3.87 -0.88
C ILE A 18 2.84 -4.64 -0.47
N LEU A 19 3.51 -5.29 -1.44
CA LEU A 19 4.69 -6.10 -1.16
C LEU A 19 5.81 -5.21 -0.59
N MET A 20 6.02 -4.04 -1.20
CA MET A 20 7.00 -3.07 -0.72
C MET A 20 6.64 -2.50 0.66
N TRP A 21 5.34 -2.31 0.93
CA TRP A 21 4.84 -1.88 2.24
C TRP A 21 5.09 -2.93 3.33
N ALA A 22 4.83 -4.20 3.06
CA ALA A 22 5.10 -5.29 4.01
C ALA A 22 6.60 -5.40 4.36
N ILE A 23 7.48 -5.27 3.35
CA ILE A 23 8.93 -5.24 3.55
C ILE A 23 9.31 -4.08 4.49
N LEU A 24 8.75 -2.89 4.25
CA LEU A 24 9.01 -1.72 5.08
C LEU A 24 8.60 -1.95 6.54
N MET A 25 7.45 -2.58 6.78
CA MET A 25 6.98 -2.86 8.14
C MET A 25 7.85 -3.84 8.88
N THR A 26 8.40 -4.80 8.16
CA THR A 26 9.34 -5.77 8.74
C THR A 26 10.62 -5.09 9.21
N ILE A 27 11.13 -4.11 8.45
CA ILE A 27 12.31 -3.31 8.79
C ILE A 27 12.02 -2.40 9.98
N ILE A 28 10.88 -1.70 9.98
CA ILE A 28 10.50 -0.79 11.08
C ILE A 28 10.35 -1.57 12.39
N ILE A 29 9.59 -2.67 12.38
CA ILE A 29 9.38 -3.50 13.58
C ILE A 29 10.70 -4.06 14.12
N SER A 30 11.65 -4.39 13.24
CA SER A 30 12.97 -4.89 13.65
C SER A 30 13.91 -3.80 14.17
N GLY A 31 13.71 -2.54 13.76
CA GLY A 31 14.63 -1.43 14.07
C GLY A 31 14.21 -0.55 15.24
N THR A 32 12.93 -0.53 15.63
CA THR A 32 12.41 0.39 16.65
C THR A 32 11.85 -0.36 17.85
N PRO A 33 12.63 -0.59 18.93
CA PRO A 33 12.13 -1.17 20.19
C PRO A 33 11.22 -0.20 20.96
N THR A 34 11.32 1.09 20.68
CA THR A 34 10.40 2.13 21.16
C THR A 34 9.37 2.37 20.08
N LEU A 35 8.18 1.81 20.26
CA LEU A 35 7.06 1.95 19.35
C LEU A 35 6.62 3.43 19.32
N ASP A 36 7.18 4.18 18.38
CA ASP A 36 6.79 5.55 18.06
C ASP A 36 5.35 5.53 17.55
N GLY A 37 4.38 5.70 18.45
CA GLY A 37 2.94 5.69 18.16
C GLY A 37 2.52 6.42 16.87
N PRO A 38 3.12 7.57 16.50
CA PRO A 38 2.84 8.26 15.23
C PRO A 38 3.20 7.45 13.97
N VAL A 39 4.26 6.64 14.02
CA VAL A 39 4.70 5.80 12.90
C VAL A 39 3.68 4.70 12.65
N ILE A 40 3.20 4.03 13.71
CA ILE A 40 2.18 2.98 13.62
C ILE A 40 0.86 3.52 13.09
N LEU A 41 0.45 4.73 13.49
CA LEU A 41 -0.75 5.36 12.95
C LEU A 41 -0.62 5.64 11.45
N SER A 42 0.52 6.17 11.02
CA SER A 42 0.80 6.43 9.59
C SER A 42 0.79 5.14 8.76
N LEU A 43 1.31 4.07 9.34
CA LEU A 43 1.25 2.70 8.85
C LEU A 43 -0.19 2.24 8.59
N ILE A 44 -1.05 2.33 9.61
CA ILE A 44 -2.46 1.87 9.54
C ILE A 44 -3.22 2.64 8.46
N ILE A 45 -3.01 3.96 8.37
CA ILE A 45 -3.62 4.79 7.32
C ILE A 45 -3.17 4.31 5.93
N ALA A 46 -1.87 4.05 5.76
CA ALA A 46 -1.34 3.52 4.51
C ALA A 46 -1.95 2.15 4.16
N THR A 47 -2.14 1.25 5.12
CA THR A 47 -2.84 -0.03 4.92
C THR A 47 -4.25 0.19 4.39
N LEU A 48 -5.03 1.05 5.04
CA LEU A 48 -6.41 1.36 4.63
C LEU A 48 -6.47 1.90 3.20
N LEU A 49 -5.57 2.82 2.86
CA LEU A 49 -5.48 3.44 1.55
C LEU A 49 -5.14 2.41 0.45
N VAL A 50 -4.21 1.51 0.75
CA VAL A 50 -3.80 0.42 -0.14
C VAL A 50 -4.88 -0.67 -0.24
N PHE A 51 -5.77 -0.80 0.74
CA PHE A 51 -6.84 -1.80 0.74
C PHE A 51 -7.96 -1.51 -0.28
N ILE A 52 -8.26 -0.24 -0.55
CA ILE A 52 -9.28 0.19 -1.53
C ILE A 52 -9.03 -0.42 -2.93
N PRO A 53 -7.84 -0.25 -3.55
CA PRO A 53 -7.58 -0.85 -4.85
C PRO A 53 -7.51 -2.37 -4.81
N VAL A 54 -7.11 -2.98 -3.69
CA VAL A 54 -7.10 -4.44 -3.51
C VAL A 54 -8.49 -5.03 -3.56
N TYR A 55 -9.44 -4.44 -2.83
CA TYR A 55 -10.84 -4.85 -2.89
C TYR A 55 -11.42 -4.75 -4.30
N LYS A 56 -11.11 -3.65 -5.00
CA LYS A 56 -11.55 -3.46 -6.38
C LYS A 56 -10.97 -4.53 -7.32
N ALA A 57 -9.71 -4.91 -7.12
CA ALA A 57 -9.05 -5.97 -7.89
C ALA A 57 -9.63 -7.36 -7.59
N LEU A 58 -9.87 -7.69 -6.32
CA LEU A 58 -10.51 -8.95 -5.89
C LEU A 58 -11.93 -9.09 -6.45
N SER A 59 -12.72 -8.02 -6.36
CA SER A 59 -14.09 -8.00 -6.90
C SER A 59 -14.11 -8.22 -8.42
N ARG A 60 -13.13 -7.70 -9.17
CA ARG A 60 -13.01 -7.94 -10.61
C ARG A 60 -12.63 -9.36 -10.99
N ARG A 61 -12.01 -10.13 -10.08
CA ARG A 61 -11.62 -11.53 -10.32
C ARG A 61 -12.75 -12.52 -10.01
N ASN A 62 -13.73 -12.09 -9.21
CA ASN A 62 -14.88 -12.89 -8.79
C ASN A 62 -16.09 -12.76 -9.75
N LYS A 63 -15.87 -12.17 -10.93
CA LYS A 63 -16.82 -12.07 -12.03
C LYS A 63 -16.21 -12.74 -13.25
#